data_AF-A0A357VEB9-F1
#
_entry.id   AF-A0A357VEB9-F1
#
_cell.length_a   1.000
_cell.length_b   1.000
_cell.length_c   1.000
_cell.angle_alpha   90.00
_cell.angle_beta   90.00
_cell.angle_gamma   90.00
#
_symmetry.space_group_name_H-M   'P 1'
#
loop_
_entity.id
_entity.type
_entity.pdbx_description
1 polymer ?
#
loop_
_entity_poly.entity_id
_entity_poly.type
_entity_poly.pdbx_seq_one_letter_code
_entity_poly.pdbx_strand_id
1 'polypeptide(L)'
;MVPFLVTTAVPFSVATNSRIAREILQGEHAVGRVIAHPFVGEPGHFIRTDRRQDFSLEPPKPTLLDVISGAGLPVIAGGKIKDIFAGRGISRWIHTHDNMDGIDQTSKFLREGSEGLIFTNLVDFDMLYGHRNDVEGYYAAALEALDRRLPDLMEDLDEKDVLFITALHGCDPATPSTDHSREYVPLLIFGKSIRTVNIGVRSTFADLAATVAELLRCPTNWQGRALLNF
;
A
#
# COMPACT_ATOMS: atom_id res chain seq x y z
N MET A 1 39.94 -45.07 -9.16
CA MET A 1 38.84 -44.10 -9.34
C MET A 1 38.29 -43.84 -7.94
N VAL A 2 38.41 -42.61 -7.43
CA VAL A 2 37.96 -42.26 -6.07
C VAL A 2 36.51 -41.78 -6.18
N PRO A 3 35.52 -42.42 -5.53
CA PRO A 3 34.15 -41.95 -5.59
C PRO A 3 33.97 -40.71 -4.69
N PHE A 4 33.19 -39.74 -5.17
CA PHE A 4 32.68 -38.65 -4.36
C PHE A 4 31.24 -38.94 -3.95
N LEU A 5 30.94 -38.78 -2.66
CA LEU A 5 29.59 -38.76 -2.12
C LEU A 5 29.20 -37.31 -1.89
N VAL A 6 28.19 -36.83 -2.63
CA VAL A 6 27.58 -35.51 -2.45
C VAL A 6 26.21 -35.75 -1.81
N THR A 7 25.99 -35.18 -0.62
CA THR A 7 24.69 -35.14 0.04
C THR A 7 24.31 -33.68 0.30
N THR A 8 23.03 -33.36 0.12
CA THR A 8 22.45 -32.05 0.45
C THR A 8 21.29 -32.29 1.38
N ALA A 9 21.36 -31.73 2.60
CA ALA A 9 20.18 -31.54 3.42
C ALA A 9 19.52 -30.25 2.90
N VAL A 10 18.31 -30.34 2.36
CA VAL A 10 17.51 -29.14 2.10
C VAL A 10 16.82 -28.80 3.42
N PRO A 11 17.25 -27.77 4.17
CA PRO A 11 16.54 -27.39 5.37
C PRO A 11 15.15 -26.89 4.97
N PHE A 12 14.11 -27.65 5.35
CA PHE A 12 12.73 -27.18 5.26
C PHE A 12 12.55 -26.03 6.25
N SER A 13 12.63 -24.80 5.74
CA SER A 13 12.36 -23.60 6.52
C SER A 13 10.87 -23.29 6.51
N VAL A 14 10.38 -22.57 7.53
CA VAL A 14 9.01 -22.04 7.56
C VAL A 14 8.72 -21.20 6.31
N ALA A 15 9.72 -20.48 5.78
CA ALA A 15 9.60 -19.74 4.53
C ALA A 15 9.42 -20.66 3.31
N THR A 16 10.13 -21.79 3.24
CA THR A 16 9.96 -22.79 2.18
C THR A 16 8.54 -23.36 2.19
N ASN A 17 8.03 -23.75 3.36
CA ASN A 17 6.66 -24.25 3.50
C ASN A 17 5.61 -23.19 3.13
N SER A 18 5.85 -21.94 3.50
CA SER A 18 4.97 -20.83 3.15
C SER A 18 4.95 -20.56 1.64
N ARG A 19 6.07 -20.76 0.94
CA ARG A 19 6.14 -20.69 -0.53
C ARG A 19 5.33 -21.82 -1.18
N ILE A 20 5.46 -23.06 -0.68
CA ILE A 20 4.66 -24.19 -1.16
C ILE A 20 3.16 -23.93 -0.91
N ALA A 21 2.78 -23.46 0.27
CA ALA A 21 1.40 -23.08 0.57
C ALA A 21 0.90 -21.98 -0.37
N ARG A 22 1.75 -21.02 -0.73
CA ARG A 22 1.40 -19.97 -1.71
C ARG A 22 1.12 -20.53 -3.10
N GLU A 23 1.88 -21.54 -3.53
CA GLU A 23 1.66 -22.26 -4.80
C GLU A 23 0.35 -23.04 -4.79
N ILE A 24 -0.03 -23.63 -3.65
CA ILE A 24 -1.29 -24.37 -3.49
C ILE A 24 -2.51 -23.45 -3.44
N LEU A 25 -2.41 -22.33 -2.71
CA LEU A 25 -3.53 -21.43 -2.43
C LEU A 25 -3.79 -20.48 -3.62
N GLN A 26 -4.14 -21.01 -4.78
CA GLN A 26 -4.45 -20.25 -5.99
C GLN A 26 -5.83 -20.63 -6.53
N GLY A 27 -6.31 -19.90 -7.55
CA GLY A 27 -7.61 -20.18 -8.18
C GLY A 27 -8.78 -20.02 -7.20
N GLU A 28 -9.60 -21.06 -7.07
CA GLU A 28 -10.77 -21.09 -6.16
C GLU A 28 -10.39 -20.92 -4.68
N HIS A 29 -9.18 -21.35 -4.29
CA HIS A 29 -8.68 -21.24 -2.92
C HIS A 29 -7.70 -20.07 -2.73
N ALA A 30 -7.75 -19.09 -3.62
CA ALA A 30 -6.88 -17.93 -3.57
C ALA A 30 -7.08 -17.14 -2.27
N VAL A 31 -6.04 -17.11 -1.43
CA VAL A 31 -5.93 -16.16 -0.33
C VAL A 31 -5.04 -14.99 -0.73
N GLY A 32 -5.32 -13.78 -0.27
CA GLY A 32 -4.52 -12.59 -0.64
C GLY A 32 -3.05 -12.73 -0.29
N ARG A 33 -2.74 -13.38 0.85
CA ARG A 33 -1.37 -13.52 1.36
C ARG A 33 -1.18 -14.77 2.20
N VAL A 34 -0.02 -15.42 2.05
CA VAL A 34 0.50 -16.43 2.99
C VAL A 34 1.60 -15.77 3.82
N ILE A 35 1.56 -15.90 5.14
CA ILE A 35 2.51 -15.22 6.04
C ILE A 35 3.28 -16.25 6.87
N ALA A 36 4.60 -16.22 6.79
CA ALA A 36 5.49 -16.94 7.68
C ALA A 36 5.64 -16.17 9.01
N HIS A 37 5.16 -16.76 10.10
CA HIS A 37 5.35 -16.24 11.47
C HIS A 37 6.32 -17.13 12.27
N PRO A 38 7.64 -17.02 12.06
CA PRO A 38 8.61 -17.71 12.90
C PRO A 38 8.56 -17.18 14.34
N PHE A 39 8.73 -18.09 15.29
CA PHE A 39 8.84 -17.79 16.71
C PHE A 39 9.99 -18.57 17.34
N VAL A 40 10.46 -18.09 18.50
CA VAL A 40 11.47 -18.72 19.36
C VAL A 40 10.92 -18.80 20.79
N GLY A 41 11.62 -19.53 21.65
CA GLY A 41 11.26 -19.68 23.05
C GLY A 41 10.81 -21.10 23.37
N GLU A 42 10.13 -21.26 24.50
CA GLU A 42 9.72 -22.53 25.07
C GLU A 42 8.24 -22.51 25.50
N PRO A 43 7.62 -23.66 25.78
CA PRO A 43 6.22 -23.70 26.21
C PRO A 43 5.94 -22.75 27.38
N GLY A 44 5.01 -21.80 27.17
CA GLY A 44 4.68 -20.75 28.12
C GLY A 44 5.36 -19.40 27.86
N HIS A 45 6.38 -19.34 26.99
CA HIS A 45 7.09 -18.10 26.66
C HIS A 45 7.59 -18.08 25.20
N PHE A 46 6.66 -18.08 24.25
CA PHE A 46 6.98 -17.93 22.82
C PHE A 46 7.00 -16.46 22.39
N ILE A 47 8.03 -16.08 21.64
CA ILE A 47 8.21 -14.73 21.08
C ILE A 47 8.31 -14.84 19.56
N ARG A 48 7.47 -14.10 18.84
CA ARG A 48 7.59 -13.96 17.37
C ARG A 48 8.90 -13.26 17.03
N THR A 49 9.63 -13.78 16.06
CA THR A 49 10.86 -13.11 15.61
C THR A 49 10.54 -12.03 14.58
N ASP A 50 11.54 -11.20 14.30
CA ASP A 50 11.56 -10.19 13.24
C ASP A 50 11.61 -10.80 11.82
N ARG A 51 11.85 -12.11 11.69
CA ARG A 51 11.99 -12.83 10.40
C ARG A 51 10.66 -13.15 9.72
N ARG A 52 9.64 -12.32 9.94
CA ARG A 52 8.35 -12.42 9.24
C ARG A 52 8.56 -12.30 7.74
N GLN A 53 7.90 -13.15 6.96
CA GLN A 53 7.90 -13.05 5.50
C GLN A 53 6.48 -13.18 4.95
N ASP A 54 6.14 -12.33 4.00
CA ASP A 54 4.81 -12.18 3.42
C ASP A 54 4.89 -12.59 1.94
N PHE A 55 4.05 -13.56 1.54
CA PHE A 55 3.94 -14.09 0.18
C PHE A 55 2.58 -13.70 -0.40
N SER A 56 2.52 -12.49 -0.99
CA SER A 56 1.32 -11.96 -1.63
C SER A 56 1.12 -12.50 -3.04
N LEU A 57 -0.12 -12.52 -3.52
CA LEU A 57 -0.37 -12.67 -4.94
C LEU A 57 0.12 -11.45 -5.70
N GLU A 58 0.80 -11.66 -6.82
CA GLU A 58 1.10 -10.57 -7.74
C GLU A 58 -0.18 -10.08 -8.41
N PRO A 59 -0.30 -8.76 -8.69
CA PRO A 59 -1.38 -8.25 -9.52
C PRO A 59 -1.45 -9.03 -10.86
N PRO A 60 -2.63 -9.50 -11.27
CA PRO A 60 -2.77 -10.43 -12.40
C PRO A 60 -2.53 -9.78 -13.77
N LYS A 61 -2.43 -8.44 -13.80
CA LYS A 61 -2.17 -7.63 -14.99
C LYS A 61 -1.19 -6.51 -14.62
N PRO A 62 -0.48 -5.92 -15.61
CA PRO A 62 0.27 -4.69 -15.38
C PRO A 62 -0.60 -3.65 -14.68
N THR A 63 0.04 -2.90 -13.78
CA THR A 63 -0.56 -1.86 -12.96
C THR A 63 -0.03 -0.49 -13.37
N LEU A 64 -0.57 0.57 -12.75
CA LEU A 64 0.02 1.91 -12.87
C LEU A 64 1.50 1.92 -12.45
N LEU A 65 1.90 1.15 -11.43
CA LEU A 65 3.28 1.14 -10.94
C LEU A 65 4.24 0.59 -12.00
N ASP A 66 3.82 -0.46 -12.72
CA ASP A 66 4.58 -1.01 -13.86
C ASP A 66 4.75 0.03 -14.98
N VAL A 67 3.72 0.83 -15.24
CA VAL A 67 3.76 1.82 -16.31
C VAL A 67 4.64 3.02 -15.96
N ILE A 68 4.55 3.52 -14.73
CA ILE A 68 5.41 4.63 -14.26
C ILE A 68 6.88 4.18 -14.23
N SER A 69 7.16 3.02 -13.64
CA SER A 69 8.53 2.47 -13.61
C SER A 69 9.05 2.13 -15.01
N GLY A 70 8.20 1.61 -15.90
CA GLY A 70 8.54 1.35 -17.31
C GLY A 70 8.85 2.61 -18.11
N ALA A 71 8.32 3.76 -17.71
CA ALA A 71 8.67 5.07 -18.27
C ALA A 71 9.98 5.64 -17.69
N GLY A 72 10.65 4.91 -16.79
CA GLY A 72 11.89 5.35 -16.14
C GLY A 72 11.68 6.27 -14.94
N LEU A 73 10.42 6.45 -14.50
CA LEU A 73 10.09 7.29 -13.35
C LEU A 73 10.10 6.47 -12.05
N PRO A 74 10.61 7.01 -10.93
CA PRO A 74 10.61 6.34 -9.64
C PRO A 74 9.20 6.16 -9.08
N VAL A 75 8.96 4.96 -8.56
CA VAL A 75 7.81 4.65 -7.70
C VAL A 75 8.33 4.38 -6.29
N ILE A 76 8.01 5.29 -5.37
CA ILE A 76 8.38 5.21 -3.95
C ILE A 76 7.16 4.74 -3.16
N ALA A 77 7.27 3.56 -2.57
CA ALA A 77 6.21 2.93 -1.79
C ALA A 77 6.44 3.09 -0.28
N GLY A 78 5.44 3.62 0.43
CA GLY A 78 5.41 3.73 1.90
C GLY A 78 4.48 2.69 2.53
N GLY A 79 4.95 2.06 3.61
CA GLY A 79 4.14 1.14 4.40
C GLY A 79 3.77 -0.14 3.65
N LYS A 80 2.46 -0.46 3.59
CA LYS A 80 1.95 -1.72 3.04
C LYS A 80 1.90 -1.80 1.51
N ILE A 81 2.20 -0.73 0.78
CA ILE A 81 2.12 -0.71 -0.68
C ILE A 81 2.99 -1.80 -1.32
N LYS A 82 4.23 -2.02 -0.85
CA LYS A 82 5.06 -3.13 -1.36
C LYS A 82 4.40 -4.48 -1.18
N ASP A 83 3.81 -4.73 -0.01
CA ASP A 83 3.19 -6.02 0.24
C ASP A 83 1.90 -6.20 -0.58
N ILE A 84 1.14 -5.13 -0.82
CA ILE A 84 -0.11 -5.15 -1.61
C ILE A 84 0.19 -5.46 -3.08
N PHE A 85 1.25 -4.87 -3.63
CA PHE A 85 1.65 -5.05 -5.03
C PHE A 85 2.73 -6.13 -5.21
N ALA A 86 3.06 -6.89 -4.17
CA ALA A 86 4.14 -7.89 -4.18
C ALA A 86 5.50 -7.34 -4.68
N GLY A 87 5.77 -6.05 -4.46
CA GLY A 87 6.97 -5.35 -4.93
C GLY A 87 6.96 -4.99 -6.42
N ARG A 88 5.93 -5.36 -7.18
CA ARG A 88 5.83 -5.13 -8.61
C ARG A 88 5.76 -3.64 -8.94
N GLY A 89 6.61 -3.20 -9.86
CA GLY A 89 6.66 -1.81 -10.34
C GLY A 89 7.19 -0.80 -9.32
N ILE A 90 7.73 -1.24 -8.17
CA ILE A 90 8.23 -0.37 -7.10
C ILE A 90 9.73 -0.21 -7.22
N SER A 91 10.21 1.03 -7.30
CA SER A 91 11.64 1.36 -7.39
C SER A 91 12.30 1.45 -6.01
N ARG A 92 11.59 2.02 -5.03
CA ARG A 92 12.05 2.19 -3.65
C ARG A 92 10.91 1.87 -2.70
N TRP A 93 11.19 1.16 -1.62
CA TRP A 93 10.20 0.89 -0.58
C TRP A 93 10.76 1.20 0.80
N ILE A 94 9.91 1.80 1.64
CA ILE A 94 10.23 2.11 3.02
C ILE A 94 9.16 1.56 3.93
N HIS A 95 9.63 0.87 4.96
CA HIS A 95 8.80 0.40 6.05
C HIS A 95 8.35 1.59 6.90
N THR A 96 7.08 1.60 7.28
CA THR A 96 6.50 2.58 8.20
C THR A 96 5.94 1.85 9.40
N HIS A 97 6.14 2.41 10.59
CA HIS A 97 5.73 1.78 11.85
C HIS A 97 4.26 2.05 12.17
N ASP A 98 3.82 3.28 11.90
CA ASP A 98 2.46 3.77 12.12
C ASP A 98 2.11 4.84 11.07
N ASN A 99 0.91 5.40 11.19
CA ASN A 99 0.45 6.46 10.28
C ASN A 99 1.32 7.72 10.32
N MET A 100 1.85 8.13 11.48
CA MET A 100 2.64 9.37 11.60
C MET A 100 4.01 9.22 10.95
N ASP A 101 4.67 8.08 11.15
CA ASP A 101 5.90 7.73 10.43
C ASP A 101 5.63 7.67 8.91
N GLY A 102 4.48 7.12 8.49
CA GLY A 102 4.06 7.15 7.08
C GLY A 102 3.99 8.56 6.48
N ILE A 103 3.42 9.52 7.21
CA ILE A 103 3.36 10.93 6.79
C ILE A 103 4.76 11.53 6.78
N ASP A 104 5.58 11.31 7.81
CA ASP A 104 6.94 11.84 7.91
C ASP A 104 7.83 11.36 6.76
N GLN A 105 7.75 10.07 6.41
CA GLN A 105 8.45 9.53 5.25
C GLN A 105 7.95 10.16 3.96
N THR A 106 6.64 10.36 3.81
CA THR A 106 6.06 11.00 2.62
C THR A 106 6.57 12.44 2.44
N SER A 107 6.50 13.25 3.51
CA SER A 107 7.06 14.62 3.55
C SER A 107 8.56 14.64 3.23
N LYS A 108 9.32 13.66 3.72
CA LYS A 108 10.74 13.54 3.38
C LYS A 108 10.95 13.33 1.87
N PHE A 109 10.15 12.49 1.22
CA PHE A 109 10.28 12.27 -0.23
C PHE A 109 9.84 13.45 -1.07
N LEU A 110 8.82 14.18 -0.64
CA LEU A 110 8.46 15.44 -1.27
C LEU A 110 9.66 16.41 -1.28
N ARG A 111 10.29 16.60 -0.11
CA ARG A 111 11.48 17.47 0.01
C ARG A 111 12.74 16.96 -0.68
N GLU A 112 12.89 15.65 -0.91
CA GLU A 112 14.01 15.10 -1.69
C GLU A 112 13.91 15.52 -3.18
N GLY A 113 12.70 15.82 -3.69
CA GLY A 113 12.45 16.30 -5.04
C GLY A 113 12.65 15.22 -6.10
N SER A 114 11.55 14.66 -6.62
CA SER A 114 11.61 13.65 -7.68
C SER A 114 10.36 13.68 -8.55
N GLU A 115 10.54 13.70 -9.87
CA GLU A 115 9.45 13.47 -10.82
C GLU A 115 9.07 11.98 -10.79
N GLY A 116 7.87 11.63 -10.31
CA GLY A 116 7.46 10.23 -10.14
C GLY A 116 6.24 10.10 -9.24
N LEU A 117 6.10 8.94 -8.59
CA LEU A 117 4.98 8.64 -7.69
C LEU A 117 5.48 8.28 -6.29
N ILE A 118 4.99 9.01 -5.28
CA ILE A 118 5.05 8.60 -3.88
C ILE A 118 3.68 8.01 -3.53
N PHE A 119 3.66 6.75 -3.12
CA PHE A 119 2.43 6.04 -2.77
C PHE A 119 2.55 5.45 -1.36
N THR A 120 1.85 6.05 -0.41
CA THR A 120 1.88 5.69 1.01
C THR A 120 0.52 5.14 1.45
N ASN A 121 0.54 4.03 2.18
CA ASN A 121 -0.65 3.50 2.85
C ASN A 121 -0.58 3.77 4.36
N LEU A 122 -1.59 4.46 4.88
CA LEU A 122 -1.80 4.71 6.30
C LEU A 122 -2.70 3.62 6.89
N VAL A 123 -2.09 2.52 7.35
CA VAL A 123 -2.80 1.26 7.63
C VAL A 123 -3.53 1.22 8.97
N ASP A 124 -3.21 2.12 9.91
CA ASP A 124 -3.71 1.98 11.29
C ASP A 124 -5.22 2.15 11.39
N PHE A 125 -5.82 2.96 10.50
CA PHE A 125 -7.27 3.10 10.36
C PHE A 125 -7.96 1.75 10.26
N ASP A 126 -7.41 0.85 9.46
CA ASP A 126 -7.96 -0.50 9.23
C ASP A 126 -7.52 -1.48 10.33
N MET A 127 -6.20 -1.56 10.59
CA MET A 127 -5.59 -2.61 11.40
C MET A 127 -5.77 -2.42 12.92
N LEU A 128 -5.75 -1.17 13.39
CA LEU A 128 -5.83 -0.86 14.82
C LEU A 128 -7.24 -0.49 15.25
N TYR A 129 -8.03 0.14 14.37
CA TYR A 129 -9.32 0.72 14.75
C TYR A 129 -10.52 0.07 14.08
N GLY A 130 -10.56 0.03 12.75
CA GLY A 130 -11.69 -0.49 11.96
C GLY A 130 -12.03 -1.94 12.30
N HIS A 131 -11.09 -2.87 12.07
CA HIS A 131 -11.31 -4.30 12.39
C HIS A 131 -11.55 -4.59 13.89
N ARG A 132 -11.27 -3.62 14.78
CA ARG A 132 -11.43 -3.75 16.23
C ARG A 132 -12.67 -3.04 16.76
N ASN A 133 -13.45 -2.41 15.89
CA ASN A 133 -14.63 -1.62 16.25
C ASN A 133 -14.34 -0.55 17.31
N ASP A 134 -13.18 0.08 17.21
CA ASP A 134 -12.75 1.16 18.09
C ASP A 134 -13.09 2.52 17.46
N VAL A 135 -14.31 2.97 17.72
CA VAL A 135 -14.85 4.24 17.21
C VAL A 135 -14.05 5.44 17.70
N GLU A 136 -13.70 5.49 18.98
CA GLU A 136 -12.96 6.62 19.57
C GLU A 136 -11.53 6.69 19.01
N GLY A 137 -10.83 5.55 18.93
CA GLY A 137 -9.51 5.47 18.32
C GLY A 137 -9.52 5.84 16.83
N TYR A 138 -10.54 5.43 16.08
CA TYR A 138 -10.64 5.77 14.65
C TYR A 138 -10.78 7.27 14.43
N TYR A 139 -11.75 7.91 15.09
CA TYR A 139 -12.08 9.32 14.83
C TYR A 139 -11.17 10.28 15.61
N ALA A 140 -11.09 10.15 16.93
CA ALA A 140 -10.38 11.13 17.76
C ALA A 140 -8.86 10.94 17.77
N ALA A 141 -8.36 9.70 17.66
CA ALA A 141 -6.91 9.47 17.61
C ALA A 141 -6.38 9.53 16.18
N ALA A 142 -6.88 8.69 15.26
CA ALA A 142 -6.27 8.53 13.95
C ALA A 142 -6.65 9.64 12.95
N LEU A 143 -7.94 9.95 12.82
CA LEU A 143 -8.41 10.91 11.82
C LEU A 143 -8.00 12.34 12.18
N GLU A 144 -8.17 12.76 13.43
CA GLU A 144 -7.69 14.07 13.89
C GLU A 144 -6.17 14.20 13.84
N ALA A 145 -5.41 13.12 14.05
CA ALA A 145 -3.95 13.17 13.90
C ALA A 145 -3.54 13.34 12.43
N LEU A 146 -4.21 12.67 11.50
CA LEU A 146 -3.99 12.89 10.07
C LEU A 146 -4.32 14.34 9.68
N ASP A 147 -5.49 14.85 10.09
CA ASP A 147 -5.94 16.20 9.78
C ASP A 147 -4.94 17.26 10.24
N ARG A 148 -4.43 17.14 11.47
CA ARG A 148 -3.40 18.04 12.02
C ARG A 148 -2.09 18.06 11.22
N ARG A 149 -1.78 16.99 10.50
CA ARG A 149 -0.55 16.87 9.69
C ARG A 149 -0.73 17.28 8.23
N LEU A 150 -1.97 17.43 7.75
CA LEU A 150 -2.24 17.84 6.37
C LEU A 150 -1.64 19.20 6.02
N PRO A 151 -1.70 20.25 6.88
CA PRO A 151 -1.07 21.53 6.56
C PRO A 151 0.42 21.42 6.26
N ASP A 152 1.18 20.70 7.10
CA ASP A 152 2.62 20.49 6.90
C ASP A 152 2.90 19.80 5.55
N LEU A 153 2.12 18.75 5.23
CA LEU A 153 2.26 18.01 3.98
C LEU A 153 1.92 18.87 2.76
N MET A 154 0.92 19.76 2.89
CA MET A 154 0.50 20.69 1.84
C MET A 154 1.55 21.79 1.60
N GLU A 155 2.25 22.24 2.65
CA GLU A 155 3.34 23.21 2.55
C GLU A 155 4.59 22.62 1.88
N ASP A 156 4.87 21.33 2.08
CA ASP A 156 5.98 20.59 1.46
C ASP A 156 5.83 20.42 -0.07
N LEU A 157 4.64 20.65 -0.66
CA LEU A 157 4.39 20.47 -2.09
C LEU A 157 5.03 21.59 -2.93
N ASP A 158 5.70 21.24 -4.02
CA ASP A 158 6.14 22.20 -5.03
C ASP A 158 4.97 22.65 -5.94
N GLU A 159 5.20 23.69 -6.75
CA GLU A 159 4.18 24.28 -7.64
C GLU A 159 3.52 23.29 -8.62
N LYS A 160 4.23 22.21 -8.96
CA LYS A 160 3.78 21.19 -9.91
C LYS A 160 3.29 19.90 -9.25
N ASP A 161 3.42 19.79 -7.94
CA ASP A 161 3.03 18.58 -7.23
C ASP A 161 1.51 18.53 -7.05
N VAL A 162 0.99 17.30 -7.05
CA VAL A 162 -0.41 17.02 -6.82
C VAL A 162 -0.54 15.94 -5.76
N LEU A 163 -1.19 16.28 -4.66
CA LEU A 163 -1.54 15.38 -3.57
C LEU A 163 -2.93 14.79 -3.82
N PHE A 164 -3.01 13.46 -3.79
CA PHE A 164 -4.26 12.71 -3.83
C PHE A 164 -4.49 12.02 -2.49
N ILE A 165 -5.67 12.23 -1.89
CA ILE A 165 -6.10 11.52 -0.67
C ILE A 165 -7.33 10.70 -1.01
N THR A 166 -7.26 9.39 -0.77
CA THR A 166 -8.35 8.46 -1.01
C THR A 166 -8.28 7.25 -0.08
N ALA A 167 -9.25 6.34 -0.19
CA ALA A 167 -9.27 5.06 0.50
C ALA A 167 -9.52 3.92 -0.50
N LEU A 168 -9.37 2.67 -0.04
CA LEU A 168 -9.55 1.47 -0.86
C LEU A 168 -10.92 0.81 -0.62
N HIS A 169 -11.49 0.96 0.57
CA HIS A 169 -12.78 0.42 1.00
C HIS A 169 -13.19 1.11 2.31
N GLY A 170 -14.37 0.78 2.83
CA GLY A 170 -14.77 1.13 4.19
C GLY A 170 -14.30 0.08 5.20
N CYS A 171 -14.29 0.46 6.47
CA CYS A 171 -14.09 -0.43 7.62
C CYS A 171 -14.77 0.22 8.83
N ASP A 172 -16.10 0.32 8.77
CA ASP A 172 -16.91 1.09 9.73
C ASP A 172 -16.84 0.50 11.16
N PRO A 173 -16.15 1.19 12.10
CA PRO A 173 -15.95 0.68 13.46
C PRO A 173 -17.22 0.74 14.32
N ALA A 174 -18.29 1.40 13.83
CA ALA A 174 -19.57 1.47 14.53
C ALA A 174 -20.49 0.29 14.21
N THR A 175 -20.08 -0.63 13.32
CA THR A 175 -20.84 -1.84 13.01
C THR A 175 -20.39 -3.03 13.86
N PRO A 176 -21.22 -4.07 14.03
CA PRO A 176 -20.79 -5.31 14.69
C PRO A 176 -19.81 -6.15 13.86
N SER A 177 -19.62 -5.83 12.57
CA SER A 177 -18.71 -6.56 11.68
C SER A 177 -17.28 -6.37 12.14
N THR A 178 -16.43 -7.38 11.92
CA THR A 178 -14.96 -7.21 11.99
C THR A 178 -14.33 -7.32 10.61
N ASP A 179 -15.14 -7.29 9.56
CA ASP A 179 -14.74 -7.32 8.15
C ASP A 179 -15.04 -5.97 7.49
N HIS A 180 -14.43 -5.73 6.33
CA HIS A 180 -14.58 -4.50 5.57
C HIS A 180 -16.03 -4.24 5.15
N SER A 181 -16.35 -2.95 4.99
CA SER A 181 -17.64 -2.48 4.50
C SER A 181 -17.53 -1.99 3.04
N ARG A 182 -18.58 -2.25 2.26
CA ARG A 182 -18.65 -1.83 0.85
C ARG A 182 -19.16 -0.40 0.75
N GLU A 183 -18.25 0.54 0.80
CA GLU A 183 -18.55 1.97 0.81
C GLU A 183 -17.96 2.73 -0.38
N TYR A 184 -18.51 3.93 -0.64
CA TYR A 184 -17.80 4.93 -1.42
C TYR A 184 -16.58 5.42 -0.64
N VAL A 185 -15.52 5.79 -1.36
CA VAL A 185 -14.30 6.35 -0.78
C VAL A 185 -14.17 7.82 -1.18
N PRO A 186 -13.62 8.69 -0.31
CA PRO A 186 -13.34 10.06 -0.69
C PRO A 186 -12.24 10.10 -1.77
N LEU A 187 -12.27 11.12 -2.61
CA LEU A 187 -11.15 11.48 -3.48
C LEU A 187 -10.96 12.99 -3.37
N LEU A 188 -9.92 13.39 -2.66
CA LEU A 188 -9.50 14.78 -2.54
C LEU A 188 -8.24 14.96 -3.39
N ILE A 189 -8.18 16.05 -4.14
CA ILE A 189 -7.06 16.40 -5.00
C ILE A 189 -6.64 17.81 -4.65
N PHE A 190 -5.36 17.98 -4.31
CA PHE A 190 -4.79 19.25 -3.91
C PHE A 190 -3.48 19.50 -4.64
N GLY A 191 -3.21 20.76 -4.96
CA GLY A 191 -1.94 21.23 -5.51
C GLY A 191 -2.01 22.75 -5.65
N LYS A 192 -0.85 23.43 -5.65
CA LYS A 192 -0.80 24.91 -5.67
C LYS A 192 -1.46 25.53 -6.91
N SER A 193 -1.41 24.81 -8.03
CA SER A 193 -2.02 25.22 -9.30
C SER A 193 -3.39 24.59 -9.58
N ILE A 194 -3.95 23.81 -8.64
CA ILE A 194 -5.20 23.08 -8.83
C ILE A 194 -6.41 23.95 -8.47
N ARG A 195 -7.39 24.04 -9.37
CA ARG A 195 -8.65 24.74 -9.19
C ARG A 195 -9.58 23.96 -8.27
N THR A 196 -10.16 24.65 -7.31
CA THR A 196 -11.23 24.10 -6.47
C THR A 196 -12.52 23.89 -7.28
N VAL A 197 -12.86 22.63 -7.55
CA VAL A 197 -14.10 22.22 -8.22
C VAL A 197 -14.62 20.91 -7.64
N ASN A 198 -15.92 20.66 -7.78
CA ASN A 198 -16.49 19.34 -7.50
C ASN A 198 -16.31 18.44 -8.73
N ILE A 199 -15.49 17.40 -8.60
CA ILE A 199 -15.20 16.42 -9.66
C ILE A 199 -16.29 15.35 -9.86
N GLY A 200 -17.32 15.37 -9.02
CA GLY A 200 -18.42 14.40 -9.03
C GLY A 200 -18.01 13.00 -8.58
N VAL A 201 -18.95 12.07 -8.64
CA VAL A 201 -18.71 10.66 -8.28
C VAL A 201 -17.95 9.96 -9.39
N ARG A 202 -16.94 9.16 -9.02
CA ARG A 202 -16.14 8.34 -9.95
C ARG A 202 -16.71 6.94 -10.08
N SER A 203 -16.73 6.45 -11.32
CA SER A 203 -17.29 5.13 -11.64
C SER A 203 -16.37 3.99 -11.22
N THR A 204 -15.07 4.26 -11.07
CA THR A 204 -14.06 3.26 -10.70
C THR A 204 -12.84 3.93 -10.08
N PHE A 205 -12.13 3.21 -9.20
CA PHE A 205 -10.84 3.65 -8.67
C PHE A 205 -9.78 3.80 -9.77
N ALA A 206 -9.97 3.12 -10.90
CA ALA A 206 -9.08 3.26 -12.04
C ALA A 206 -9.05 4.69 -12.62
N ASP A 207 -10.04 5.53 -12.34
CA ASP A 207 -10.04 6.95 -12.76
C ASP A 207 -8.87 7.72 -12.13
N LEU A 208 -8.55 7.44 -10.85
CA LEU A 208 -7.36 8.01 -10.20
C LEU A 208 -6.07 7.51 -10.88
N ALA A 209 -5.99 6.21 -11.17
CA ALA A 209 -4.82 5.66 -11.84
C ALA A 209 -4.59 6.25 -13.23
N ALA A 210 -5.66 6.44 -14.01
CA ALA A 210 -5.61 7.11 -15.31
C ALA A 210 -5.15 8.57 -15.19
N THR A 211 -5.65 9.28 -14.17
CA THR A 211 -5.28 10.68 -13.90
C THR A 211 -3.79 10.81 -13.56
N VAL A 212 -3.27 9.97 -12.67
CA VAL A 212 -1.84 9.98 -12.30
C VAL A 212 -0.95 9.64 -13.49
N ALA A 213 -1.31 8.64 -14.29
CA ALA A 213 -0.58 8.30 -15.50
C ALA A 213 -0.51 9.50 -16.46
N GLU A 214 -1.61 10.22 -16.65
CA GLU A 214 -1.64 11.36 -17.56
C GLU A 214 -0.83 12.56 -17.04
N LEU A 215 -0.90 12.87 -15.74
CA LEU A 215 -0.06 13.89 -15.11
C LEU A 215 1.44 13.58 -15.28
N LEU A 216 1.82 12.31 -15.17
CA LEU A 216 3.18 11.83 -15.38
C LEU A 216 3.51 11.50 -16.85
N ARG A 217 2.62 11.84 -17.79
CA ARG A 217 2.78 11.60 -19.25
C ARG A 217 3.10 10.16 -19.61
N CYS A 218 2.61 9.23 -18.80
CA CYS A 218 2.73 7.80 -19.01
C CYS A 218 1.55 7.29 -19.87
N PRO A 219 1.74 6.18 -20.62
CA PRO A 219 0.66 5.60 -21.41
C PRO A 219 -0.58 5.25 -20.58
N THR A 220 -1.75 5.66 -21.07
CA THR A 220 -3.06 5.32 -20.49
C THR A 220 -3.77 4.32 -21.41
N ASN A 221 -3.95 3.08 -20.96
CA ASN A 221 -4.77 2.08 -21.67
C ASN A 221 -5.57 1.20 -20.71
N TRP A 222 -6.20 1.85 -19.72
CA TRP A 222 -6.90 1.19 -18.64
C TRP A 222 -8.39 1.55 -18.65
N GLN A 223 -9.19 0.84 -17.86
CA GLN A 223 -10.65 1.02 -17.79
C GLN A 223 -11.09 2.38 -17.21
N GLY A 224 -10.17 3.12 -16.57
CA GLY A 224 -10.46 4.41 -15.95
C GLY A 224 -10.39 5.58 -16.92
N ARG A 225 -11.13 6.65 -16.62
CA ARG A 225 -11.10 7.91 -17.35
C ARG A 225 -10.36 8.95 -16.53
N ALA A 226 -9.29 9.50 -17.11
CA ALA A 226 -8.53 10.56 -16.48
C ALA A 226 -9.40 11.81 -16.24
N LEU A 227 -9.10 12.48 -15.14
CA LEU A 227 -9.70 13.72 -14.70
C LEU A 227 -8.68 14.81 -15.07
N LEU A 228 -9.00 15.74 -15.98
CA LEU A 228 -8.01 16.69 -16.52
C LEU A 228 -8.44 18.15 -16.47
N ASN A 229 -9.55 18.45 -15.81
CA ASN A 229 -10.17 19.77 -15.83
C ASN A 229 -10.32 20.34 -14.40
N PHE A 230 -9.29 20.16 -13.56
CA PHE A 230 -9.16 20.78 -12.25
C PHE A 230 -7.74 21.31 -12.09
#